data_AF-A0A969E2W0-F1
#
_entry.id   AF-A0A969E2W0-F1
#
_cell.length_a   1.000
_cell.length_b   1.000
_cell.length_c   1.000
_cell.angle_alpha   90.00
_cell.angle_beta   90.00
_cell.angle_gamma   90.00
#
_symmetry.space_group_name_H-M   'P 1'
#
loop_
_entity.id
_entity.type
_entity.pdbx_description
1 polymer ?
#
loop_
_entity_poly.entity_id
_entity_poly.type
_entity_poly.pdbx_seq_one_letter_code
_entity_poly.pdbx_strand_id
1 'polypeptide(L)'
;MRGFLRQIESKEAEKRQLAVAVVTKTWGSAPRPIGSMLLIADDGSLFGSVSGGCVEGQVAKIAQEVIKTQAARLLSFGVSDDDAWAVGLSCGGNIEVLILPLFSDAIRTSVLETTAQNRGGVWLTPLSSGHNIHAYWQPQARF
;
A
#
# COMPACT_ATOMS: atom_id res chain seq x y z
N MET A 1 -12.99 -0.17 0.35
CA MET A 1 -12.52 -1.14 -0.67
C MET A 1 -13.10 -0.90 -2.07
N ARG A 2 -14.43 -0.82 -2.27
CA ARG A 2 -15.02 -0.62 -3.62
C ARG A 2 -14.47 0.58 -4.40
N GLY A 3 -14.28 1.73 -3.74
CA GLY A 3 -13.68 2.90 -4.38
C GLY A 3 -12.22 2.69 -4.78
N PHE A 4 -11.46 1.91 -4.02
CA PHE A 4 -10.06 1.61 -4.29
C PHE A 4 -9.91 0.70 -5.52
N LEU A 5 -10.73 -0.36 -5.60
CA LEU A 5 -10.75 -1.26 -6.76
C LEU A 5 -11.12 -0.53 -8.05
N ARG A 6 -12.10 0.39 -8.00
CA ARG A 6 -12.47 1.20 -9.16
C ARG A 6 -11.31 2.07 -9.67
N GLN A 7 -10.47 2.59 -8.78
CA GLN A 7 -9.31 3.40 -9.18
C GLN A 7 -8.23 2.53 -9.85
N ILE A 8 -8.05 1.30 -9.37
CA ILE A 8 -7.18 0.31 -10.04
C ILE A 8 -7.69 0.07 -11.46
N GLU A 9 -8.97 -0.30 -11.62
CA GLU A 9 -9.58 -0.55 -12.93
C GLU A 9 -9.46 0.64 -13.88
N SER A 10 -9.71 1.86 -13.38
CA SER A 10 -9.60 3.09 -14.16
C SER A 10 -8.18 3.31 -14.67
N LYS A 11 -7.18 3.19 -13.79
CA LYS A 11 -5.77 3.43 -14.16
C LYS A 11 -5.21 2.32 -15.05
N GLU A 12 -5.65 1.09 -14.85
CA GLU A 12 -5.35 -0.02 -15.77
C GLU A 12 -5.94 0.20 -17.16
N ALA A 13 -7.17 0.72 -17.26
CA ALA A 13 -7.78 1.06 -18.56
C ALA A 13 -6.98 2.14 -19.31
N GLU A 14 -6.32 3.04 -18.56
CA GLU A 14 -5.34 4.01 -19.08
C GLU A 14 -3.96 3.38 -19.38
N LYS A 15 -3.79 2.06 -19.20
CA LYS A 15 -2.55 1.29 -19.35
C LYS A 15 -1.42 1.78 -18.44
N ARG A 16 -1.76 2.25 -17.24
CA ARG A 16 -0.81 2.70 -16.23
C ARG A 16 -0.23 1.52 -15.46
N GLN A 17 1.05 1.61 -15.13
CA GLN A 17 1.66 0.72 -14.15
C GLN A 17 1.37 1.22 -12.73
N LEU A 18 1.11 0.29 -11.82
CA LEU A 18 0.60 0.59 -10.49
C LEU A 18 1.46 -0.03 -9.39
N ALA A 19 1.52 0.64 -8.26
CA ALA A 19 1.98 0.09 -6.99
C ALA A 19 0.96 0.39 -5.90
N VAL A 20 0.93 -0.46 -4.88
CA VAL A 20 0.11 -0.26 -3.67
C VAL A 20 1.03 -0.19 -2.47
N ALA A 21 0.86 0.87 -1.69
CA ALA A 21 1.44 1.00 -0.37
C ALA A 21 0.39 0.63 0.69
N VAL A 22 0.76 -0.19 1.68
CA VAL A 22 -0.11 -0.65 2.76
C VAL A 22 0.59 -0.43 4.10
N VAL A 23 -0.12 0.15 5.07
CA VAL A 23 0.36 0.21 6.46
C VAL A 23 0.30 -1.18 7.06
N THR A 24 1.46 -1.74 7.41
CA THR A 24 1.59 -3.10 7.97
C THR A 24 1.67 -3.10 9.49
N LYS A 25 2.22 -2.03 10.07
CA LYS A 25 2.33 -1.86 11.53
C LYS A 25 2.17 -0.39 11.91
N THR A 26 1.73 -0.17 13.14
CA THR A 26 1.56 1.16 13.73
C THR A 26 2.00 1.12 15.19
N TRP A 27 2.64 2.18 15.67
CA TRP A 27 2.98 2.37 17.08
C TRP A 27 2.65 3.79 17.52
N GLY A 28 2.29 3.95 18.79
CA GLY A 28 1.91 5.26 19.34
C GLY A 28 0.70 5.86 18.61
N SER A 29 0.69 7.18 18.51
CA SER A 29 -0.40 7.97 17.88
C SER A 29 -0.31 7.97 16.35
N ALA A 30 -0.23 6.80 15.73
CA ALA A 30 -0.14 6.66 14.28
C ALA A 30 -1.36 7.28 13.57
N PRO A 31 -1.15 8.01 12.45
CA PRO A 31 -2.20 8.82 11.83
C PRO A 31 -3.21 8.00 11.00
N ARG A 32 -2.85 6.77 10.65
CA ARG A 32 -3.68 5.83 9.89
C ARG A 32 -3.56 4.42 10.50
N PRO A 33 -4.65 3.65 10.56
CA PRO A 33 -4.61 2.28 11.08
C PRO A 33 -3.90 1.33 10.11
N ILE A 34 -3.46 0.19 10.64
CA ILE A 34 -3.02 -0.97 9.86
C ILE A 34 -4.06 -1.31 8.78
N GLY A 35 -3.59 -1.64 7.58
CA GLY A 35 -4.43 -1.90 6.41
C GLY A 35 -4.87 -0.66 5.65
N SER A 36 -4.48 0.55 6.09
CA SER A 36 -4.65 1.75 5.26
C SER A 36 -3.80 1.64 4.00
N MET A 37 -4.36 2.02 2.85
CA MET A 37 -3.75 1.83 1.55
C MET A 37 -3.64 3.13 0.76
N LEU A 38 -2.59 3.20 -0.05
CA LEU A 38 -2.37 4.22 -1.06
C LEU A 38 -2.05 3.51 -2.39
N LEU A 39 -2.82 3.80 -3.43
CA LEU A 39 -2.55 3.42 -4.80
C LEU A 39 -1.68 4.50 -5.44
N ILE A 40 -0.63 4.09 -6.14
CA ILE A 40 0.31 4.97 -6.85
C ILE A 40 0.39 4.50 -8.29
N ALA A 41 0.20 5.42 -9.23
CA ALA A 41 0.40 5.17 -10.65
C ALA A 41 1.74 5.75 -11.15
N ASP A 42 2.26 5.21 -12.25
CA ASP A 42 3.48 5.70 -12.91
C ASP A 42 3.37 7.15 -13.43
N ASP A 43 2.15 7.67 -13.59
CA ASP A 43 1.85 9.06 -13.96
C ASP A 43 1.87 10.04 -12.78
N GLY A 44 2.16 9.53 -11.57
CA GLY A 44 2.19 10.31 -10.33
C GLY A 44 0.82 10.45 -9.65
N SER A 45 -0.25 9.88 -10.19
CA SER A 45 -1.56 9.88 -9.53
C SER A 45 -1.53 9.09 -8.23
N LEU A 46 -2.19 9.62 -7.21
CA LEU A 46 -2.28 9.05 -5.87
C LEU A 46 -3.75 8.89 -5.45
N PHE A 47 -4.13 7.70 -4.95
CA PHE A 47 -5.48 7.45 -4.43
C PHE A 47 -5.44 6.71 -3.10
N GLY A 48 -6.08 7.27 -2.07
CA GLY A 48 -5.99 6.75 -0.71
C GLY A 48 -4.89 7.46 0.08
N SER A 49 -4.46 6.88 1.19
CA SER A 49 -3.50 7.51 2.10
C SER A 49 -2.95 6.52 3.12
N VAL A 50 -1.67 6.66 3.45
CA VAL A 50 -0.99 5.90 4.50
C VAL A 50 -0.63 6.74 5.72
N SER A 51 -0.65 8.07 5.63
CA SER A 51 -0.39 8.95 6.78
C SER A 51 -1.26 10.20 6.90
N GLY A 52 -2.05 10.53 5.89
CA GLY A 52 -2.85 11.75 5.83
C GLY A 52 -2.12 12.95 5.22
N GLY A 53 -0.91 12.76 4.69
CA GLY A 53 -0.18 13.77 3.91
C GLY A 53 1.32 13.89 4.23
N CYS A 54 1.79 13.38 5.37
CA CYS A 54 3.15 13.63 5.85
C CYS A 54 4.21 12.88 5.03
N VAL A 55 3.97 11.60 4.69
CA VAL A 55 4.97 10.73 4.05
C VAL A 55 4.59 10.30 2.63
N GLU A 56 3.42 10.71 2.15
CA GLU A 56 2.87 10.35 0.83
C GLU A 56 3.85 10.66 -0.31
N GLY A 57 4.56 11.79 -0.25
CA GLY A 57 5.56 12.15 -1.27
C GLY A 57 6.76 11.19 -1.30
N GLN A 58 7.27 10.78 -0.14
CA GLN A 58 8.38 9.83 -0.05
C GLN A 58 7.95 8.43 -0.47
N VAL A 59 6.76 8.00 -0.03
CA VAL A 59 6.14 6.74 -0.46
C VAL A 59 5.94 6.71 -1.97
N ALA A 60 5.43 7.80 -2.57
CA ALA A 60 5.25 7.91 -4.02
C ALA A 60 6.58 7.79 -4.76
N LYS A 61 7.65 8.46 -4.29
CA LYS A 61 8.98 8.36 -4.89
C LYS A 61 9.51 6.92 -4.92
N ILE A 62 9.45 6.21 -3.80
CA ILE A 62 9.89 4.81 -3.72
C ILE A 62 8.98 3.90 -4.53
N ALA A 63 7.67 4.17 -4.57
CA ALA A 63 6.73 3.42 -5.40
C ALA A 63 7.07 3.48 -6.89
N GLN A 64 7.59 4.61 -7.41
CA GLN A 64 8.07 4.68 -8.79
C GLN A 64 9.24 3.73 -9.06
N GLU A 65 10.12 3.51 -8.09
CA GLU A 65 11.20 2.53 -8.20
C GLU A 65 10.67 1.10 -8.12
N VAL A 66 9.71 0.84 -7.22
CA VAL A 66 9.04 -0.46 -7.08
C VAL A 66 8.33 -0.86 -8.38
N ILE A 67 7.63 0.07 -9.04
CA ILE A 67 6.99 -0.13 -10.34
C ILE A 67 8.03 -0.55 -11.39
N LYS A 68 9.17 0.14 -11.47
CA LYS A 68 10.21 -0.15 -12.46
C LYS A 68 10.93 -1.48 -12.20
N THR A 69 11.24 -1.74 -10.93
CA THR A 69 12.09 -2.87 -10.52
C THR A 69 11.31 -4.14 -10.25
N GLN A 70 9.98 -4.05 -10.14
CA GLN A 70 9.11 -5.16 -9.73
C GLN A 70 9.50 -5.75 -8.35
N ALA A 71 10.22 -4.98 -7.53
CA ALA A 71 10.74 -5.44 -6.26
C ALA A 71 10.09 -4.67 -5.12
N ALA A 72 9.39 -5.39 -4.24
CA ALA A 72 8.76 -4.81 -3.05
C ALA A 72 9.74 -4.07 -2.14
N ARG A 73 9.24 -3.10 -1.36
CA ARG A 73 10.00 -2.33 -0.37
C ARG A 73 9.22 -2.17 0.91
N LEU A 74 9.87 -2.35 2.05
CA LEU A 74 9.32 -2.07 3.37
C LEU A 74 10.00 -0.82 3.93
N LEU A 75 9.21 0.16 4.34
CA LEU A 75 9.69 1.43 4.87
C LEU A 75 9.17 1.63 6.29
N SER A 76 10.00 2.21 7.16
CA SER A 76 9.60 2.64 8.50
C SER A 76 9.61 4.15 8.57
N PHE A 77 8.52 4.74 9.05
CA PHE A 77 8.36 6.17 9.25
C PHE A 77 8.03 6.44 10.71
N GLY A 78 8.63 7.47 11.29
CA GLY A 78 8.46 7.75 12.70
C GLY A 78 9.29 8.93 13.18
N VAL A 79 9.16 9.22 14.47
CA VAL A 79 10.07 10.13 15.17
C VAL A 79 11.26 9.29 15.64
N SER A 80 12.38 9.39 14.92
CA SER A 80 13.67 8.87 15.39
C SER A 80 14.43 10.03 16.00
N ASP A 81 14.87 9.91 17.25
CA ASP A 81 15.78 10.87 17.89
C ASP A 81 17.20 10.83 17.28
N ASP A 82 17.54 9.79 16.51
CA ASP A 82 18.91 9.53 16.04
C ASP A 82 19.13 9.77 14.53
N ASP A 83 18.08 9.99 13.73
CA ASP A 83 18.21 10.26 12.29
C ASP A 83 17.55 11.59 11.92
N ALA A 84 18.35 12.66 11.89
CA ALA A 84 17.99 14.03 11.53
C ALA A 84 17.45 14.21 10.08
N TRP A 85 17.21 13.12 9.35
CA TRP A 85 16.65 13.06 8.00
C TRP A 85 15.35 12.26 7.88
N ALA A 86 14.81 11.72 8.99
CA ALA A 86 13.53 11.04 8.96
C ALA A 86 12.42 12.07 8.66
N VAL A 87 11.71 11.89 7.55
CA VAL A 87 10.44 12.58 7.33
C VAL A 87 9.47 12.05 8.38
N GLY A 88 9.43 12.76 9.50
CA GLY A 88 8.69 12.36 10.69
C GLY A 88 7.19 12.56 10.55
N LEU A 89 6.43 11.75 11.28
CA LEU A 89 5.00 11.95 11.42
C LEU A 89 4.73 13.07 12.44
N SER A 90 3.99 14.10 12.04
CA SER A 90 3.67 15.25 12.90
C SER A 90 2.85 14.90 14.15
N CYS A 91 2.23 13.72 14.16
CA CYS A 91 1.46 13.19 15.29
C CYS A 91 2.29 12.46 16.35
N GLY A 92 3.61 12.29 16.13
CA GLY A 92 4.49 11.58 17.06
C GLY A 92 4.35 10.05 17.07
N GLY A 93 3.53 9.49 16.17
CA GLY A 93 3.41 8.04 15.96
C GLY A 93 4.42 7.50 14.95
N ASN A 94 4.48 6.17 14.85
CA ASN A 94 5.31 5.46 13.88
C ASN A 94 4.45 4.52 13.03
N ILE A 95 4.81 4.35 11.75
CA ILE A 95 4.17 3.39 10.85
C ILE A 95 5.21 2.61 10.05
N GLU A 96 4.89 1.35 9.75
CA GLU A 96 5.60 0.55 8.76
C GLU A 96 4.72 0.47 7.51
N VAL A 97 5.29 0.75 6.34
CA VAL A 97 4.58 0.79 5.06
C VAL A 97 5.27 -0.17 4.08
N LEU A 98 4.54 -1.18 3.66
CA LEU A 98 4.94 -2.06 2.58
C LEU A 98 4.47 -1.48 1.25
N ILE A 99 5.38 -1.35 0.29
CA ILE A 99 5.10 -0.96 -1.09
C ILE A 99 5.30 -2.17 -1.99
N LEU A 100 4.23 -2.53 -2.70
CA LEU A 100 4.17 -3.67 -3.61
C LEU A 100 3.92 -3.20 -5.04
N PRO A 101 4.61 -3.80 -6.03
CA PRO A 101 4.26 -3.60 -7.41
C PRO A 101 2.93 -4.37 -7.65
N LEU A 102 1.94 -3.72 -8.28
CA LEU A 102 0.66 -4.36 -8.58
C LEU A 102 0.78 -5.15 -9.89
N PHE A 103 1.30 -6.37 -9.84
CA PHE A 103 1.57 -7.16 -11.06
C PHE A 103 1.13 -8.61 -10.90
N SER A 104 -0.09 -8.87 -11.35
CA SER A 104 -0.36 -9.89 -12.36
C SER A 104 -1.87 -9.89 -12.63
N ASP A 105 -2.25 -10.16 -13.88
CA ASP A 105 -3.64 -10.42 -14.22
C ASP A 105 -4.23 -11.53 -13.35
N ALA A 106 -3.43 -12.50 -12.93
CA ALA A 106 -3.85 -13.60 -12.07
C ALA A 106 -4.23 -13.14 -10.65
N ILE A 107 -3.37 -12.36 -9.98
CA ILE A 107 -3.67 -11.82 -8.64
C ILE A 107 -4.88 -10.89 -8.72
N ARG A 108 -4.93 -10.03 -9.74
CA ARG A 108 -6.05 -9.12 -9.98
C ARG A 108 -7.36 -9.88 -10.17
N THR A 109 -7.38 -10.82 -11.10
CA THR A 109 -8.55 -11.66 -11.37
C THR A 109 -9.00 -12.35 -10.09
N SER A 110 -8.07 -12.93 -9.35
CA SER A 110 -8.39 -13.58 -8.08
C SER A 110 -9.02 -12.62 -7.06
N VAL A 111 -8.45 -11.42 -6.86
CA VAL A 111 -8.99 -10.42 -5.91
C VAL A 111 -10.36 -9.90 -6.36
N LEU A 112 -10.54 -9.62 -7.65
CA LEU A 112 -11.81 -9.15 -8.20
C LEU A 112 -12.91 -10.22 -8.10
N GLU A 113 -12.61 -11.47 -8.52
CA GLU A 113 -13.54 -12.60 -8.46
C GLU A 113 -13.98 -12.90 -7.03
N THR A 114 -13.02 -13.04 -6.12
CA THR A 114 -13.31 -13.31 -4.72
C THR A 114 -14.10 -12.18 -4.07
N THR A 115 -13.74 -10.91 -4.35
CA THR A 115 -14.51 -9.75 -3.87
C THR A 115 -15.93 -9.73 -4.43
N ALA A 116 -16.12 -10.02 -5.73
CA ALA A 116 -17.44 -10.08 -6.36
C ALA A 116 -18.32 -11.19 -5.77
N GLN A 117 -17.71 -12.31 -5.37
CA GLN A 117 -18.37 -13.42 -4.68
C GLN A 117 -18.56 -13.20 -3.18
N ASN A 118 -18.27 -12.00 -2.66
CA ASN A 118 -18.32 -11.69 -1.23
C ASN A 118 -17.44 -12.66 -0.41
N ARG A 119 -16.28 -13.02 -0.93
CA ARG A 119 -15.24 -13.82 -0.27
C ARG A 119 -14.03 -12.96 0.04
N GLY A 120 -13.45 -13.20 1.22
CA GLY A 120 -12.17 -12.62 1.63
C GLY A 120 -11.00 -13.47 1.14
N GLY A 121 -9.79 -13.01 1.41
CA GLY A 121 -8.59 -13.78 1.12
C GLY A 121 -7.33 -13.12 1.64
N VAL A 122 -6.19 -13.70 1.26
CA VAL A 122 -4.85 -13.30 1.70
C VAL A 122 -3.95 -13.18 0.49
N TRP A 123 -3.27 -12.04 0.37
CA TRP A 123 -2.16 -11.85 -0.55
C TRP A 123 -0.85 -11.99 0.22
N LEU A 124 -0.04 -12.97 -0.18
CA LEU A 124 1.33 -13.17 0.32
C LEU A 124 2.33 -12.58 -0.66
N THR A 125 3.20 -11.71 -0.17
CA THR A 125 4.34 -11.20 -0.97
C THR A 125 5.66 -11.59 -0.30
N PRO A 126 6.51 -12.38 -0.99
CA PRO A 126 7.87 -12.61 -0.53
C PRO A 126 8.70 -11.35 -0.72
N LEU A 127 9.50 -11.02 0.29
CA LEU A 127 10.46 -9.94 0.25
C LEU A 127 11.85 -10.50 -0.08
N SER A 128 12.68 -9.69 -0.73
CA SER A 128 14.09 -10.02 -1.00
C SER A 128 14.91 -10.29 0.27
N SER A 129 14.45 -9.83 1.44
CA SER A 129 15.07 -10.11 2.73
C SER A 129 14.81 -11.53 3.26
N GLY A 130 14.02 -12.36 2.55
CA GLY A 130 13.58 -13.68 3.02
C GLY A 130 12.38 -13.67 3.96
N HIS A 131 11.79 -12.50 4.25
CA HIS A 131 10.55 -12.37 5.01
C HIS A 131 9.33 -12.39 4.08
N ASN A 132 8.16 -12.78 4.58
CA ASN A 132 6.89 -12.68 3.85
C ASN A 132 5.99 -11.64 4.52
N ILE A 133 5.26 -10.86 3.73
CA ILE A 133 4.17 -10.02 4.24
C ILE A 133 2.83 -10.48 3.68
N HIS A 134 1.84 -10.47 4.57
CA HIS A 134 0.51 -10.99 4.34
C HIS A 134 -0.48 -9.81 4.41
N ALA A 135 -1.16 -9.51 3.31
CA ALA A 135 -2.27 -8.56 3.30
C ALA A 135 -3.59 -9.35 3.30
N TYR A 136 -4.43 -9.11 4.31
CA TYR A 136 -5.74 -9.74 4.45
C TYR A 136 -6.83 -8.76 3.99
N TRP A 137 -7.87 -9.28 3.34
CA TRP A 137 -9.13 -8.55 3.20
C TRP A 137 -10.31 -9.47 3.53
N GLN A 138 -11.34 -8.87 4.12
CA GLN A 138 -12.66 -9.49 4.25
C GLN A 138 -13.68 -8.70 3.45
N PRO A 139 -14.73 -9.37 2.93
CA PRO A 139 -15.90 -8.66 2.44
C PRO A 139 -16.49 -7.87 3.61
N GLN A 140 -16.94 -6.63 3.37
CA GLN A 140 -17.73 -5.95 4.39
C GLN A 140 -18.96 -6.80 4.69
N ALA A 141 -19.09 -7.25 5.94
CA ALA A 141 -20.33 -7.85 6.41
C ALA A 141 -21.46 -6.85 6.13
N ARG A 142 -22.42 -7.26 5.31
CA ARG A 142 -23.70 -6.55 5.25
C ARG A 142 -24.38 -6.86 6.59
N PHE A 143 -24.40 -5.88 7.48
CA PHE A 143 -25.38 -5.84 8.56
C PHE A 143 -26.66 -5.21 8.02
#